data_AF-A0A938FN25-F1
#
_entry.id   AF-A0A938FN25-F1
#
_cell.length_a   1.000
_cell.length_b   1.000
_cell.length_c   1.000
_cell.angle_alpha   90.00
_cell.angle_beta   90.00
_cell.angle_gamma   90.00
#
_symmetry.space_group_name_H-M   'P 1'
#
loop_
_entity.id
_entity.type
_entity.pdbx_description
1 polymer ?
#
loop_
_entity_poly.entity_id
_entity_poly.type
_entity_poly.pdbx_seq_one_letter_code
_entity_poly.pdbx_strand_id
1 'polypeptide(L)'
;MSSSKSWVQPETADPTWAKPERMLSGFPWVSAIVLYSLSWGWSLLRPNTFYWDDWDGYFNKPSGDAFRAVTNMGRAPWAGIAELLLLKLGVWAVTVATFLVFFCVALFLFEVLTSIKMLTLENRRLLVLAFLLIPVMHARVAVSIFDYSFSYFLFYLGWFLLIKYRSNIGFVASCIVLFLSFKTHSFLFFVLLPFLHFAWLHRQGLKNLRQVNRVHLQLLLLASLPVLYVIARQLLWP
;
A
#
# COMPACT_ATOMS: atom_id res chain seq x y z
N MET A 1 -7.98 -36.09 64.98
CA MET A 1 -7.74 -36.40 63.56
C MET A 1 -8.26 -35.24 62.71
N SER A 2 -7.35 -34.60 61.97
CA SER A 2 -7.49 -33.77 60.76
C SER A 2 -8.76 -32.90 60.56
N SER A 3 -8.64 -31.60 60.84
CA SER A 3 -9.45 -30.56 60.17
C SER A 3 -8.73 -30.14 58.88
N SER A 4 -9.26 -30.50 57.72
CA SER A 4 -8.75 -30.06 56.42
C SER A 4 -9.20 -28.61 56.18
N LYS A 5 -8.26 -27.67 56.22
CA LYS A 5 -8.47 -26.33 55.67
C LYS A 5 -8.48 -26.45 54.14
N SER A 6 -9.65 -26.31 53.52
CA SER A 6 -9.76 -26.08 52.08
C SER A 6 -9.24 -24.68 51.78
N TRP A 7 -8.08 -24.61 51.14
CA TRP A 7 -7.59 -23.36 50.56
C TRP A 7 -8.41 -23.09 49.29
N VAL A 8 -9.39 -22.19 49.39
CA VAL A 8 -10.00 -21.58 48.20
C VAL A 8 -8.91 -20.73 47.55
N GLN A 9 -8.38 -21.19 46.42
CA GLN A 9 -7.55 -20.34 45.57
C GLN A 9 -8.40 -19.16 45.10
N PRO A 10 -7.95 -17.91 45.26
CA PRO A 10 -8.65 -16.80 44.65
C PRO A 10 -8.60 -16.99 43.13
N GLU A 11 -9.77 -17.00 42.47
CA GLU A 11 -9.87 -16.84 41.03
C GLU A 11 -9.09 -15.58 40.65
N THR A 12 -7.91 -15.77 40.08
CA THR A 12 -7.16 -14.69 39.46
C THR A 12 -8.00 -14.21 38.30
N ALA A 13 -8.73 -13.11 38.52
CA ALA A 13 -9.38 -12.38 37.44
C ALA A 13 -8.33 -12.12 36.36
N ASP A 14 -8.50 -12.78 35.22
CA ASP A 14 -7.67 -12.56 34.05
C ASP A 14 -7.67 -11.04 33.78
N PRO A 15 -6.51 -10.36 33.78
CA PRO A 15 -6.47 -8.94 33.50
C PRO A 15 -7.13 -8.71 32.14
N THR A 16 -8.12 -7.83 32.09
CA THR A 16 -8.87 -7.43 30.89
C THR A 16 -8.01 -6.59 29.96
N TRP A 17 -6.82 -7.08 29.58
CA TRP A 17 -6.11 -6.56 28.44
C TRP A 17 -6.89 -7.03 27.20
N ALA A 18 -7.63 -6.11 26.58
CA ALA A 18 -8.18 -6.37 25.26
C ALA A 18 -7.01 -6.80 24.36
N LYS A 19 -7.05 -8.06 23.89
CA LYS A 19 -6.02 -8.56 22.97
C LYS A 19 -5.95 -7.58 21.79
N PRO A 20 -4.75 -7.16 21.34
CA PRO A 20 -4.65 -6.29 20.19
C PRO A 20 -5.44 -6.93 19.05
N GLU A 21 -6.39 -6.18 18.48
CA GLU A 21 -7.22 -6.69 17.39
C GLU A 21 -6.30 -7.29 16.32
N ARG A 22 -6.58 -8.54 15.95
CA ARG A 22 -5.80 -9.24 14.94
C ARG A 22 -5.85 -8.44 13.64
N MET A 23 -4.72 -8.39 12.93
CA MET A 23 -4.65 -7.77 11.61
C MET A 23 -5.72 -8.39 10.70
N LEU A 24 -6.41 -7.54 9.95
CA LEU A 24 -7.53 -7.86 9.06
C LEU A 24 -8.74 -8.47 9.78
N SER A 25 -8.85 -8.28 11.10
CA SER A 25 -10.06 -8.64 11.84
C SER A 25 -11.25 -7.88 11.29
N GLY A 26 -12.27 -8.63 10.85
CA GLY A 26 -13.46 -8.07 10.24
C GLY A 26 -13.33 -7.72 8.75
N PHE A 27 -12.20 -8.00 8.08
CA PHE A 27 -12.10 -7.85 6.62
C PHE A 27 -13.14 -8.75 5.91
N PRO A 28 -13.82 -8.28 4.84
CA PRO A 28 -14.88 -9.04 4.18
C PRO A 28 -14.32 -10.09 3.21
N TRP A 29 -13.57 -11.07 3.73
CA TRP A 29 -12.80 -12.04 2.93
C TRP A 29 -13.58 -12.71 1.81
N VAL A 30 -14.73 -13.31 2.14
CA VAL A 30 -15.54 -14.06 1.17
C VAL A 30 -16.01 -13.15 0.04
N SER A 31 -16.64 -12.02 0.37
CA SER A 31 -17.12 -11.06 -0.61
C SER A 31 -15.98 -10.47 -1.43
N ALA A 32 -14.86 -10.13 -0.80
CA ALA A 32 -13.69 -9.58 -1.48
C ALA A 32 -13.13 -10.58 -2.49
N ILE A 33 -12.89 -11.83 -2.09
CA ILE A 33 -12.34 -12.87 -2.98
C ILE A 33 -13.31 -13.15 -4.14
N VAL A 34 -14.59 -13.41 -3.84
CA VAL A 34 -15.59 -13.79 -4.85
C VAL A 34 -15.83 -12.64 -5.82
N LEU A 35 -16.15 -11.44 -5.33
CA LEU A 35 -16.49 -10.32 -6.20
C LEU A 35 -15.26 -9.82 -6.99
N TYR A 36 -14.07 -9.81 -6.38
CA TYR A 36 -12.85 -9.41 -7.07
C TYR A 36 -12.48 -10.41 -8.18
N SER A 37 -12.60 -11.71 -7.91
CA SER A 37 -12.35 -12.76 -8.90
C SER A 37 -13.37 -12.71 -10.04
N LEU A 38 -14.65 -12.47 -9.73
CA LEU A 38 -15.69 -12.31 -10.76
C LEU A 38 -15.48 -11.04 -11.60
N SER A 39 -14.97 -9.96 -11.00
CA SER A 39 -14.76 -8.70 -11.71
C SER A 39 -13.48 -8.69 -12.55
N TRP A 40 -12.39 -9.26 -12.01
CA TRP A 40 -11.04 -9.11 -12.57
C TRP A 40 -10.31 -10.42 -12.82
N GLY A 41 -10.75 -11.54 -12.25
CA GLY A 41 -10.13 -12.85 -12.43
C GLY A 41 -10.18 -13.36 -13.86
N TRP A 42 -11.08 -12.83 -14.69
CA TRP A 42 -11.11 -13.08 -16.14
C TRP A 42 -9.79 -12.72 -16.85
N SER A 43 -9.04 -11.75 -16.33
CA SER A 43 -7.69 -11.43 -16.83
C SER A 43 -6.74 -12.62 -16.78
N LEU A 44 -6.90 -13.48 -15.76
CA LEU A 44 -6.05 -14.65 -15.53
C LEU A 44 -6.31 -15.78 -16.54
N LEU A 45 -7.46 -15.76 -17.23
CA LEU A 45 -7.78 -16.76 -18.28
C LEU A 45 -7.04 -16.47 -19.60
N ARG A 46 -6.51 -15.26 -19.77
CA ARG A 46 -5.75 -14.85 -20.95
C ARG A 46 -4.42 -14.18 -20.54
N PRO A 47 -3.55 -14.91 -19.82
CA PRO A 47 -2.46 -14.29 -19.11
C PRO A 47 -1.28 -13.89 -20.03
N ASN A 48 -1.25 -14.33 -21.29
CA ASN A 48 -0.21 -13.95 -22.26
C ASN A 48 -0.74 -13.03 -23.37
N THR A 49 -1.85 -12.33 -23.13
CA THR A 49 -2.45 -11.42 -24.11
C THR A 49 -1.88 -10.01 -23.95
N PHE A 50 -1.41 -9.44 -25.05
CA PHE A 50 -1.04 -8.03 -25.13
C PHE A 50 -2.23 -7.17 -25.52
N TYR A 51 -2.35 -6.03 -24.87
CA TYR A 51 -3.36 -5.01 -25.18
C TYR A 51 -2.76 -3.89 -26.02
N TRP A 52 -3.61 -2.98 -26.50
CA TRP A 52 -3.21 -1.89 -27.38
C TRP A 52 -1.99 -1.10 -26.85
N ASP A 53 -1.99 -0.77 -25.55
CA ASP A 53 -0.90 -0.03 -24.90
C ASP A 53 0.40 -0.84 -24.74
N ASP A 54 0.34 -2.17 -24.90
CA ASP A 54 1.51 -3.05 -24.77
C ASP A 54 2.28 -3.22 -26.08
N TRP A 55 1.69 -2.82 -27.21
CA TRP A 55 2.27 -3.11 -28.52
C TRP A 55 3.63 -2.44 -28.72
N ASP A 56 3.79 -1.19 -28.30
CA ASP A 56 5.01 -0.42 -28.52
C ASP A 56 6.22 -0.97 -27.74
N GLY A 57 5.98 -1.45 -26.51
CA GLY A 57 7.02 -1.89 -25.59
C GLY A 57 7.31 -3.39 -25.57
N TYR A 58 6.35 -4.23 -25.97
CA TYR A 58 6.43 -5.68 -25.71
C TYR A 58 6.18 -6.57 -26.95
N PHE A 59 5.33 -6.16 -27.90
CA PHE A 59 5.00 -7.02 -29.05
C PHE A 59 6.13 -7.09 -30.07
N ASN A 60 6.66 -8.30 -30.33
CA ASN A 60 7.82 -8.53 -31.21
C ASN A 60 9.06 -7.68 -30.86
N LYS A 61 9.20 -7.29 -29.59
CA LYS A 61 10.37 -6.55 -29.10
C LYS A 61 11.33 -7.46 -28.33
N PRO A 62 12.65 -7.16 -28.35
CA PRO A 62 13.62 -7.84 -27.51
C PRO A 62 13.28 -7.69 -26.02
N SER A 63 13.69 -8.67 -25.21
CA SER A 63 13.54 -8.58 -23.76
C SER A 63 14.28 -7.34 -23.22
N GLY A 64 13.56 -6.51 -22.46
CA GLY A 64 14.10 -5.27 -21.90
C GLY A 64 13.91 -4.01 -22.75
N ASP A 65 13.27 -4.08 -23.92
CA ASP A 65 12.97 -2.89 -24.73
C ASP A 65 12.10 -1.89 -23.97
N ALA A 66 11.01 -2.35 -23.33
CA ALA A 66 10.19 -1.53 -22.45
C ALA A 66 10.97 -0.88 -21.30
N PHE A 67 11.90 -1.63 -20.67
CA PHE A 67 12.75 -1.10 -19.60
C PHE A 67 13.72 -0.02 -20.13
N ARG A 68 14.28 -0.22 -21.32
CA ARG A 68 15.11 0.77 -22.01
C ARG A 68 14.31 2.02 -22.37
N ALA A 69 13.07 1.88 -22.84
CA ALA A 69 12.18 3.00 -23.10
C ALA A 69 11.90 3.80 -21.83
N VAL A 70 11.57 3.12 -20.72
CA VAL A 70 11.34 3.74 -19.40
C VAL A 70 12.56 4.51 -18.89
N THR A 71 13.76 3.94 -19.03
CA THR A 71 15.01 4.60 -18.61
C THR A 71 15.35 5.80 -19.48
N ASN A 72 15.14 5.71 -20.80
CA ASN A 72 15.34 6.84 -21.72
C ASN A 72 14.36 8.00 -21.51
N MET A 73 13.20 7.76 -20.88
CA MET A 73 12.20 8.80 -20.56
C MET A 73 12.53 9.62 -19.29
N GLY A 74 13.69 9.41 -18.67
CA GLY A 74 14.05 10.10 -17.42
C GLY A 74 13.14 9.73 -16.24
N ARG A 75 12.64 8.48 -16.23
CA ARG A 75 11.90 7.92 -15.09
C ARG A 75 12.90 7.50 -13.99
N ALA A 76 12.38 7.31 -12.78
CA ALA A 76 13.22 6.93 -11.64
C ALA A 76 14.05 5.67 -11.95
N PRO A 77 15.29 5.53 -11.45
CA PRO A 77 16.18 4.41 -11.78
C PRO A 77 15.63 3.02 -11.43
N TRP A 78 14.68 2.95 -10.50
CA TRP A 78 14.01 1.71 -10.10
C TRP A 78 12.69 1.45 -10.84
N ALA A 79 12.24 2.35 -11.71
CA ALA A 79 11.06 2.15 -12.54
C ALA A 79 11.30 0.98 -13.51
N GLY A 80 10.28 0.14 -13.72
CA GLY A 80 10.37 -1.02 -14.60
C GLY A 80 11.22 -2.19 -14.10
N ILE A 81 11.99 -2.08 -13.00
CA ILE A 81 12.80 -3.21 -12.50
C ILE A 81 11.92 -4.41 -12.13
N ALA A 82 10.86 -4.18 -11.34
CA ALA A 82 9.96 -5.24 -10.91
C ALA A 82 9.25 -5.90 -12.11
N GLU A 83 8.85 -5.08 -13.09
CA GLU A 83 8.26 -5.55 -14.34
C GLU A 83 9.22 -6.42 -15.14
N LEU A 84 10.47 -5.94 -15.33
CA LEU A 84 11.51 -6.67 -16.03
C LEU A 84 11.78 -8.04 -15.40
N LEU A 85 11.82 -8.11 -14.07
CA LEU A 85 12.00 -9.37 -13.35
C LEU A 85 10.83 -10.34 -13.58
N LEU A 86 9.59 -9.86 -13.60
CA LEU A 86 8.42 -10.67 -13.91
C LEU A 86 8.39 -11.11 -15.37
N LEU A 87 8.74 -10.23 -16.30
CA LEU A 87 8.78 -10.55 -17.73
C LEU A 87 9.82 -11.62 -18.08
N LYS A 88 10.88 -11.78 -17.27
CA LYS A 88 11.79 -12.93 -17.41
C LYS A 88 11.11 -14.27 -17.16
N LEU A 89 10.04 -14.31 -16.36
CA LEU A 89 9.19 -15.50 -16.15
C LEU A 89 8.11 -15.63 -17.24
N GLY A 90 7.70 -14.50 -17.81
CA GLY A 90 6.73 -14.40 -18.90
C GLY A 90 5.66 -13.36 -18.62
N VAL A 91 4.88 -13.04 -19.66
CA VAL A 91 3.80 -12.04 -19.60
C VAL A 91 2.76 -12.42 -18.54
N TRP A 92 2.44 -13.72 -18.44
CA TRP A 92 1.51 -14.25 -17.43
C TRP A 92 1.88 -13.87 -16.00
N ALA A 93 3.18 -13.78 -15.67
CA ALA A 93 3.63 -13.44 -14.34
C ALA A 93 3.29 -11.99 -13.99
N VAL A 94 3.34 -11.08 -14.97
CA VAL A 94 2.91 -9.69 -14.81
C VAL A 94 1.40 -9.63 -14.56
N THR A 95 0.59 -10.35 -15.34
CA THR A 95 -0.87 -10.38 -15.16
C THR A 95 -1.26 -10.89 -13.76
N VAL A 96 -0.67 -12.00 -13.31
CA VAL A 96 -0.90 -12.55 -11.96
C VAL A 96 -0.44 -11.55 -10.89
N ALA A 97 0.73 -10.95 -11.06
CA ALA A 97 1.24 -9.97 -10.11
C ALA A 97 0.34 -8.74 -10.01
N THR A 98 -0.16 -8.20 -11.14
CA THR A 98 -1.11 -7.09 -11.15
C THR A 98 -2.38 -7.43 -10.36
N PHE A 99 -2.95 -8.62 -10.59
CA PHE A 99 -4.13 -9.09 -9.88
C PHE A 99 -3.89 -9.17 -8.37
N LEU A 100 -2.77 -9.75 -7.94
CA LEU A 100 -2.43 -9.84 -6.52
C LEU A 100 -2.15 -8.48 -5.89
N VAL A 101 -1.45 -7.60 -6.61
CA VAL A 101 -1.11 -6.24 -6.16
C VAL A 101 -2.36 -5.46 -5.78
N PHE A 102 -3.39 -5.42 -6.65
CA PHE A 102 -4.61 -4.68 -6.35
C PHE A 102 -5.39 -5.27 -5.18
N PHE A 103 -5.41 -6.60 -5.05
CA PHE A 103 -6.00 -7.24 -3.88
C PHE A 103 -5.26 -6.86 -2.59
N CYS A 104 -3.93 -6.91 -2.58
CA CYS A 104 -3.11 -6.50 -1.44
C CYS A 104 -3.31 -5.02 -1.08
N VAL A 105 -3.45 -4.14 -2.07
CA VAL A 105 -3.75 -2.71 -1.81
C VAL A 105 -5.04 -2.55 -1.01
N ALA A 106 -6.08 -3.33 -1.33
CA ALA A 106 -7.33 -3.30 -0.58
C ALA A 106 -7.16 -3.79 0.88
N LEU A 107 -6.25 -4.74 1.14
CA LEU A 107 -5.90 -5.15 2.50
C LEU A 107 -5.26 -3.99 3.28
N PHE A 108 -4.30 -3.28 2.66
CA PHE A 108 -3.67 -2.12 3.27
C PHE A 108 -4.68 -1.00 3.53
N LEU A 109 -5.55 -0.71 2.57
CA LEU A 109 -6.61 0.27 2.75
C LEU A 109 -7.54 -0.10 3.92
N PHE A 110 -7.93 -1.36 4.07
CA PHE A 110 -8.79 -1.78 5.19
C PHE A 110 -8.15 -1.49 6.56
N GLU A 111 -6.86 -1.80 6.71
CA GLU A 111 -6.10 -1.46 7.91
C GLU A 111 -5.99 0.06 8.10
N VAL A 112 -5.82 0.82 7.03
CA VAL A 112 -5.86 2.28 7.05
C VAL A 112 -7.19 2.82 7.53
N LEU A 113 -8.30 2.27 7.08
CA LEU A 113 -9.62 2.71 7.53
C LEU A 113 -9.89 2.29 8.98
N THR A 114 -9.25 1.22 9.47
CA THR A 114 -9.41 0.74 10.85
C THR A 114 -8.88 1.74 11.87
N SER A 115 -7.88 2.56 11.54
CA SER A 115 -7.40 3.63 12.44
C SER A 115 -8.35 4.83 12.54
N ILE A 116 -9.38 4.92 11.68
CA ILE A 116 -10.36 6.00 11.68
C ILE A 116 -11.57 5.60 12.53
N LYS A 117 -11.59 6.02 13.79
CA LYS A 117 -12.64 5.67 14.77
C LYS A 117 -14.07 6.07 14.39
N MET A 118 -14.24 7.02 13.46
CA MET A 118 -15.56 7.49 13.01
C MET A 118 -16.23 6.50 12.04
N LEU A 119 -15.49 5.55 11.47
CA LEU A 119 -16.04 4.58 10.53
C LEU A 119 -16.48 3.30 11.24
N THR A 120 -17.74 2.92 11.05
CA THR A 120 -18.27 1.62 11.47
C THR A 120 -17.61 0.49 10.67
N LEU A 121 -17.64 -0.74 11.20
CA LEU A 121 -17.11 -1.90 10.49
C LEU A 121 -17.77 -2.11 9.12
N GLU A 122 -19.07 -1.89 9.03
CA GLU A 122 -19.83 -1.99 7.77
C GLU A 122 -19.38 -0.94 6.75
N ASN A 123 -19.22 0.32 7.15
CA ASN A 123 -18.72 1.37 6.28
C ASN A 123 -17.32 1.05 5.76
N ARG A 124 -16.44 0.52 6.63
CA ARG A 124 -15.08 0.10 6.22
C ARG A 124 -15.12 -1.04 5.19
N ARG A 125 -15.96 -2.06 5.42
CA ARG A 125 -16.15 -3.17 4.47
C ARG A 125 -16.66 -2.68 3.13
N LEU A 126 -17.69 -1.83 3.13
CA LEU A 126 -18.29 -1.28 1.93
C LEU A 126 -17.28 -0.44 1.14
N LEU A 127 -16.55 0.46 1.79
CA LEU A 127 -15.52 1.28 1.15
C LEU A 127 -14.41 0.45 0.52
N VAL A 128 -13.95 -0.60 1.20
CA VAL A 128 -12.90 -1.47 0.67
C VAL A 128 -13.40 -2.33 -0.49
N LEU A 129 -14.62 -2.85 -0.41
CA LEU A 129 -15.23 -3.57 -1.53
C LEU A 129 -15.44 -2.64 -2.73
N ALA A 130 -15.96 -1.44 -2.52
CA ALA A 130 -16.09 -0.43 -3.57
C ALA A 130 -14.72 -0.13 -4.19
N PHE A 131 -13.71 0.16 -3.37
CA PHE A 131 -12.35 0.43 -3.83
C PHE A 131 -11.74 -0.74 -4.63
N LEU A 132 -11.97 -1.97 -4.20
CA LEU A 132 -11.45 -3.18 -4.85
C LEU A 132 -12.17 -3.47 -6.18
N LEU A 133 -13.45 -3.13 -6.28
CA LEU A 133 -14.32 -3.51 -7.41
C LEU A 133 -14.51 -2.41 -8.46
N ILE A 134 -14.51 -1.13 -8.08
CA ILE A 134 -14.87 -0.04 -9.02
C ILE A 134 -13.91 -0.08 -10.23
N PRO A 135 -14.47 -0.09 -11.46
CA PRO A 135 -13.73 -0.25 -12.71
C PRO A 135 -13.02 1.02 -13.17
N VAL A 136 -12.46 1.82 -12.26
CA VAL A 136 -11.69 3.03 -12.65
C VAL A 136 -10.45 2.67 -13.48
N MET A 137 -10.07 1.39 -13.54
CA MET A 137 -8.85 0.96 -14.20
C MET A 137 -9.07 -0.30 -15.03
N HIS A 138 -9.99 -0.27 -16.00
CA HIS A 138 -10.12 -1.38 -16.98
C HIS A 138 -8.79 -1.70 -17.69
N ALA A 139 -7.89 -0.71 -17.77
CA ALA A 139 -6.54 -0.87 -18.30
C ALA A 139 -5.62 -1.76 -17.42
N ARG A 140 -6.05 -2.22 -16.23
CA ARG A 140 -5.29 -3.14 -15.34
C ARG A 140 -4.90 -4.47 -15.97
N VAL A 141 -5.50 -4.82 -17.11
CA VAL A 141 -5.20 -6.06 -17.82
C VAL A 141 -3.96 -5.93 -18.72
N ALA A 142 -3.58 -4.70 -19.09
CA ALA A 142 -2.39 -4.44 -19.89
C ALA A 142 -1.10 -4.57 -19.06
N VAL A 143 -0.05 -5.09 -19.69
CA VAL A 143 1.28 -5.27 -19.08
C VAL A 143 1.89 -3.92 -18.69
N SER A 144 1.80 -2.95 -19.59
CA SER A 144 2.29 -1.57 -19.45
C SER A 144 1.77 -0.84 -18.20
N ILE A 145 0.62 -1.26 -17.65
CA ILE A 145 0.02 -0.69 -16.43
C ILE A 145 0.69 -1.23 -15.16
N PHE A 146 1.50 -2.29 -15.23
CA PHE A 146 2.11 -2.90 -14.05
C PHE A 146 3.00 -1.92 -13.30
N ASP A 147 3.82 -1.12 -13.99
CA ASP A 147 4.69 -0.16 -13.32
C ASP A 147 3.87 0.85 -12.48
N TYR A 148 2.75 1.34 -13.01
CA TYR A 148 1.80 2.17 -12.26
C TYR A 148 1.17 1.41 -11.08
N SER A 149 0.73 0.19 -11.29
CA SER A 149 0.11 -0.67 -10.28
C SER A 149 1.06 -0.97 -9.13
N PHE A 150 2.35 -1.16 -9.42
CA PHE A 150 3.38 -1.36 -8.43
C PHE A 150 3.65 -0.09 -7.62
N SER A 151 3.66 1.10 -8.25
CA SER A 151 3.71 2.36 -7.49
C SER A 151 2.49 2.49 -6.57
N TYR A 152 1.30 2.10 -7.03
CA TYR A 152 0.07 2.12 -6.24
C TYR A 152 0.15 1.18 -5.02
N PHE A 153 0.67 -0.03 -5.22
CA PHE A 153 1.00 -0.96 -4.13
C PHE A 153 1.92 -0.32 -3.09
N LEU A 154 3.06 0.23 -3.53
CA LEU A 154 4.03 0.86 -2.65
C LEU A 154 3.41 2.04 -1.89
N PHE A 155 2.60 2.87 -2.55
CA PHE A 155 1.95 4.01 -1.92
C PHE A 155 1.07 3.58 -0.73
N TYR A 156 0.19 2.60 -0.93
CA TYR A 156 -0.68 2.10 0.14
C TYR A 156 0.06 1.28 1.19
N LEU A 157 1.09 0.52 0.82
CA LEU A 157 1.97 -0.15 1.77
C LEU A 157 2.67 0.88 2.66
N GLY A 158 3.26 1.93 2.08
CA GLY A 158 3.91 3.01 2.81
C GLY A 158 2.94 3.72 3.75
N TRP A 159 1.72 4.02 3.29
CA TRP A 159 0.67 4.58 4.15
C TRP A 159 0.30 3.63 5.30
N PHE A 160 0.05 2.35 5.01
CA PHE A 160 -0.22 1.34 6.03
C PHE A 160 0.90 1.26 7.08
N LEU A 161 2.16 1.21 6.64
CA LEU A 161 3.31 1.17 7.54
C LEU A 161 3.35 2.40 8.44
N LEU A 162 3.11 3.59 7.86
CA LEU A 162 3.14 4.88 8.55
C LEU A 162 2.16 4.95 9.72
N ILE A 163 0.96 4.40 9.55
CA ILE A 163 -0.10 4.49 10.56
C ILE A 163 -0.09 3.35 11.58
N LYS A 164 0.30 2.13 11.16
CA LYS A 164 0.22 0.92 11.98
C LYS A 164 1.42 0.82 12.90
N TYR A 165 2.62 1.10 12.38
CA TYR A 165 3.87 0.95 13.12
C TYR A 165 4.36 2.30 13.65
N ARG A 166 4.17 2.53 14.96
CA ARG A 166 4.56 3.78 15.63
C ARG A 166 6.06 3.87 15.97
N SER A 167 6.86 2.87 15.58
CA SER A 167 8.29 2.85 15.81
C SER A 167 9.02 3.80 14.85
N ASN A 168 10.23 4.25 15.23
CA ASN A 168 11.08 5.05 14.33
C ASN A 168 11.44 4.28 13.06
N ILE A 169 11.75 3.00 13.20
CA ILE A 169 12.09 2.13 12.07
C ILE A 169 10.88 2.01 11.12
N GLY A 170 9.68 1.82 11.66
CA GLY A 170 8.44 1.80 10.87
C GLY A 170 8.18 3.10 10.12
N PHE A 171 8.41 4.24 10.79
CA PHE A 171 8.31 5.55 10.16
C PHE A 171 9.33 5.73 9.01
N VAL A 172 10.60 5.41 9.23
CA VAL A 172 11.63 5.51 8.18
C VAL A 172 11.31 4.57 7.01
N ALA A 173 10.92 3.32 7.30
CA ALA A 173 10.49 2.36 6.29
C ALA A 173 9.31 2.89 5.48
N SER A 174 8.30 3.50 6.12
CA SER A 174 7.17 4.12 5.40
C SER A 174 7.61 5.27 4.49
N CYS A 175 8.56 6.11 4.93
CA CYS A 175 9.07 7.21 4.12
C CYS A 175 9.81 6.70 2.89
N ILE A 176 10.65 5.68 3.05
CA ILE A 176 11.36 5.04 1.93
C ILE A 176 10.35 4.43 0.94
N VAL A 177 9.37 3.67 1.43
CA VAL A 177 8.36 3.02 0.58
C VAL A 177 7.50 4.06 -0.15
N LEU A 178 7.08 5.14 0.52
CA LEU A 178 6.36 6.26 -0.10
C LEU A 178 7.23 6.95 -1.17
N PHE A 179 8.50 7.22 -0.87
CA PHE A 179 9.43 7.83 -1.82
C PHE A 179 9.59 6.97 -3.09
N LEU A 180 9.72 5.65 -2.95
CA LEU A 180 9.79 4.73 -4.09
C LEU A 180 8.52 4.74 -4.94
N SER A 181 7.35 4.99 -4.34
CA SER A 181 6.07 5.09 -5.06
C SER A 181 5.98 6.32 -5.96
N PHE A 182 6.74 7.39 -5.69
CA PHE A 182 6.66 8.66 -6.42
C PHE A 182 7.17 8.61 -7.86
N LYS A 183 7.70 7.46 -8.32
CA LYS A 183 7.91 7.18 -9.75
C LYS A 183 6.64 7.32 -10.60
N THR A 184 5.47 7.29 -9.95
CA THR A 184 4.20 7.78 -10.51
C THR A 184 3.93 9.18 -9.96
N HIS A 185 4.00 10.20 -10.82
CA HIS A 185 3.95 11.62 -10.44
C HIS A 185 2.71 12.05 -9.65
N SER A 186 1.54 11.45 -9.92
CA SER A 186 0.32 11.79 -9.19
C SER A 186 0.43 11.50 -7.68
N PHE A 187 1.28 10.55 -7.26
CA PHE A 187 1.49 10.26 -5.84
C PHE A 187 2.28 11.33 -5.09
N LEU A 188 2.99 12.23 -5.78
CA LEU A 188 3.57 13.42 -5.17
C LEU A 188 2.49 14.33 -4.58
N PHE A 189 1.33 14.41 -5.24
CA PHE A 189 0.18 15.14 -4.72
C PHE A 189 -0.58 14.29 -3.70
N PHE A 190 -0.87 13.03 -4.02
CA PHE A 190 -1.69 12.18 -3.15
C PHE A 190 -1.04 11.83 -1.81
N VAL A 191 0.28 12.00 -1.62
CA VAL A 191 0.92 11.86 -0.30
C VAL A 191 0.32 12.80 0.75
N LEU A 192 -0.39 13.85 0.32
CA LEU A 192 -1.18 14.68 1.22
C LEU A 192 -2.14 13.83 2.08
N LEU A 193 -2.68 12.73 1.56
CA LEU A 193 -3.57 11.83 2.30
C LEU A 193 -2.87 11.13 3.49
N PRO A 194 -1.78 10.37 3.31
CA PRO A 194 -1.03 9.80 4.44
C PRO A 194 -0.50 10.88 5.38
N PHE A 195 -0.09 12.05 4.86
CA PHE A 195 0.33 13.19 5.67
C PHE A 195 -0.78 13.68 6.60
N LEU A 196 -1.96 14.01 6.05
CA LEU A 196 -3.10 14.49 6.84
C LEU A 196 -3.57 13.42 7.84
N HIS A 197 -3.58 12.15 7.43
CA HIS A 197 -3.94 11.05 8.32
C HIS A 197 -2.96 10.93 9.50
N PHE A 198 -1.65 10.97 9.24
CA PHE A 198 -0.63 10.94 10.29
C PHE A 198 -0.74 12.13 11.24
N ALA A 199 -0.95 13.33 10.69
CA ALA A 199 -1.16 14.56 11.46
C ALA A 199 -2.41 14.46 12.36
N TRP A 200 -3.52 13.95 11.82
CA TRP A 200 -4.77 13.77 12.57
C TRP A 200 -4.63 12.78 13.72
N LEU A 201 -3.88 11.68 13.53
CA LEU A 201 -3.60 10.70 14.58
C LEU A 201 -2.75 11.28 15.72
N HIS A 202 -1.84 12.19 15.41
CA HIS A 202 -0.93 12.80 16.39
C HIS A 202 -1.31 14.23 16.78
N ARG A 203 -2.53 14.67 16.47
CA ARG A 203 -3.01 16.05 16.67
C ARG A 203 -2.80 16.61 18.07
N GLN A 204 -2.88 15.78 19.11
CA GLN A 204 -2.64 16.23 20.49
C GLN A 204 -1.19 16.65 20.72
N GLY A 205 -0.23 15.92 20.12
CA GLY A 205 1.19 16.24 20.19
C GLY A 205 1.61 17.42 19.32
N LEU A 206 0.72 17.89 18.43
CA LEU A 206 0.93 19.04 17.53
C LEU A 206 0.34 20.35 18.08
N LYS A 207 -0.39 20.31 19.21
CA LYS A 207 -1.05 21.51 19.78
C LYS A 207 -0.06 22.54 20.34
N ASN A 208 1.10 22.09 20.84
CA ASN A 208 2.07 22.96 21.48
C ASN A 208 3.26 23.25 20.54
N LEU A 209 3.10 24.26 19.68
CA LEU A 209 4.12 24.68 18.71
C LEU A 209 5.38 25.29 19.37
N ARG A 210 5.32 25.66 20.66
CA ARG A 210 6.49 26.21 21.38
C ARG A 210 7.52 25.14 21.75
N GLN A 211 7.14 23.87 21.77
CA GLN A 211 8.04 22.75 22.05
C GLN A 211 8.04 21.79 20.87
N VAL A 212 8.99 22.01 19.95
CA VAL A 212 9.21 21.11 18.81
C VAL A 212 9.56 19.72 19.36
N ASN A 213 8.67 18.76 19.09
CA ASN A 213 8.86 17.37 19.46
C ASN A 213 9.11 16.50 18.23
N ARG A 214 9.35 15.21 18.45
CA ARG A 214 9.60 14.22 17.39
C ARG A 214 8.49 14.18 16.32
N VAL A 215 7.23 14.35 16.69
CA VAL A 215 6.11 14.32 15.72
C VAL A 215 6.22 15.49 14.74
N HIS A 216 6.63 16.67 15.20
CA HIS A 216 6.85 17.82 14.32
C HIS A 216 7.96 17.53 13.30
N LEU A 217 9.07 16.91 13.72
CA LEU A 217 10.15 16.51 12.82
C LEU A 217 9.71 15.44 11.81
N GLN A 218 8.95 14.44 12.26
CA GLN A 218 8.38 13.40 11.38
C GLN A 218 7.42 14.00 10.34
N LEU A 219 6.59 14.96 10.76
CA LEU A 219 5.63 15.62 9.89
C LEU A 219 6.32 16.53 8.87
N LEU A 220 7.36 17.26 9.30
CA LEU A 220 8.23 18.03 8.40
C LEU A 220 8.91 17.13 7.36
N LEU A 221 9.48 16.00 7.80
CA LEU A 221 10.13 15.05 6.90
C LEU A 221 9.14 14.50 5.87
N LEU A 222 7.94 14.10 6.31
CA LEU A 222 6.88 13.59 5.43
C LEU A 222 6.41 14.65 4.42
N ALA A 223 6.25 15.91 4.85
CA ALA A 223 5.93 17.04 3.97
C ALA A 223 7.03 17.33 2.95
N SER A 224 8.30 17.11 3.32
CA SER A 224 9.44 17.35 2.44
C SER A 224 9.64 16.26 1.38
N LEU A 225 9.09 15.04 1.56
CA LEU A 225 9.36 13.91 0.66
C LEU A 225 9.07 14.20 -0.83
N PRO A 226 7.95 14.84 -1.24
CA PRO A 226 7.71 15.16 -2.64
C PRO A 226 8.75 16.12 -3.21
N VAL A 227 9.14 17.12 -2.43
CA VAL A 227 10.14 18.12 -2.83
C VAL A 227 11.50 17.45 -2.99
N LEU A 228 11.90 16.62 -2.02
CA LEU A 228 13.13 15.84 -2.09
C LEU A 228 13.15 14.92 -3.31
N TYR A 229 12.02 14.31 -3.68
CA TYR A 229 11.94 13.48 -4.88
C TYR A 229 12.13 14.29 -6.17
N VAL A 230 11.52 15.47 -6.28
CA VAL A 230 11.69 16.34 -7.45
C VAL A 230 13.13 16.84 -7.57
N ILE A 231 13.75 17.25 -6.47
CA ILE A 231 15.16 17.66 -6.44
C ILE A 231 16.06 16.48 -6.83
N ALA A 232 15.85 15.30 -6.24
CA ALA A 232 16.62 14.11 -6.57
C ALA A 232 16.51 13.75 -8.05
N ARG A 233 15.30 13.86 -8.63
CA ARG A 233 15.09 13.66 -10.06
C ARG A 233 15.91 14.61 -10.92
N GLN A 234 15.87 15.91 -10.61
CA GLN A 234 16.60 16.92 -11.37
C GLN A 234 18.13 16.73 -11.30
N LEU A 235 18.64 16.23 -10.18
CA LEU A 235 20.07 16.10 -9.95
C LEU A 235 20.65 14.74 -10.38
N LEU A 236 19.89 13.66 -10.24
CA LEU A 236 20.43 12.29 -10.32
C LEU A 236 19.92 11.48 -11.53
N TRP A 237 18.75 11.80 -12.09
CA TRP A 237 18.18 11.08 -13.25
C TRP A 237 17.40 12.03 -14.20
N PRO A 238 18.09 13.00 -14.82
CA PRO A 238 17.49 13.93 -15.78
C PRO A 238 16.95 13.24 -17.03
#